data_AF-A0A947MXJ0-F1
#
_entry.id   AF-A0A947MXJ0-F1
#
_cell.length_a   1.000
_cell.length_b   1.000
_cell.length_c   1.000
_cell.angle_alpha   90.00
_cell.angle_beta   90.00
_cell.angle_gamma   90.00
#
_symmetry.space_group_name_H-M   'P 1'
#
loop_
_entity.id
_entity.type
_entity.pdbx_description
1 polymer ?
#
loop_
_entity_poly.entity_id
_entity_poly.type
_entity_poly.pdbx_seq_one_letter_code
_entity_poly.pdbx_strand_id
1 'polypeptide(L)'
;MAGIHITDIESAINWWRVRSPSPDGISLATEVKKLAEIYALMVYFRETECDEDTMPAAARQAWLAWYDTTPDTPCIAICSTSQGDNLCKGCGRTFDEVQLWPEMTPGEKRATWRRITIESSAWRFNRYAERAAERRGQPAPDAIVPSAAIAPSASTDQAERG
;
A
#
# COMPACT_ATOMS: atom_id res chain seq x y z
N MET A 1 -7.06 -7.01 20.95
CA MET A 1 -6.24 -7.57 19.85
C MET A 1 -6.64 -6.84 18.58
N ALA A 2 -5.69 -6.49 17.72
CA ALA A 2 -5.96 -5.68 16.53
C ALA A 2 -6.41 -6.55 15.35
N GLY A 3 -7.38 -6.06 14.59
CA GLY A 3 -7.87 -6.72 13.39
C GLY A 3 -7.02 -6.38 12.17
N ILE A 4 -6.52 -7.40 11.48
CA ILE A 4 -5.93 -7.26 10.14
C ILE A 4 -7.07 -7.32 9.13
N HIS A 5 -7.31 -6.21 8.45
CA HIS A 5 -8.39 -6.08 7.49
C HIS A 5 -8.14 -6.91 6.21
N ILE A 6 -9.20 -7.42 5.58
CA ILE A 6 -9.15 -8.28 4.40
C ILE A 6 -8.30 -7.70 3.25
N THR A 7 -8.34 -6.39 3.06
CA THR A 7 -7.56 -5.68 2.02
C THR A 7 -6.06 -5.79 2.22
N ASP A 8 -5.59 -5.95 3.46
CA ASP A 8 -4.17 -6.15 3.74
C ASP A 8 -3.76 -7.58 3.38
N ILE A 9 -4.63 -8.57 3.59
CA ILE A 9 -4.42 -9.95 3.14
C ILE A 9 -4.37 -10.00 1.60
N GLU A 10 -5.28 -9.32 0.92
CA GLU A 10 -5.27 -9.18 -0.55
C GLU A 10 -3.98 -8.53 -1.07
N SER A 11 -3.55 -7.46 -0.40
CA SER A 11 -2.31 -6.75 -0.75
C SER A 11 -1.08 -7.66 -0.60
N ALA A 12 -1.00 -8.41 0.51
CA ALA A 12 0.07 -9.37 0.74
C ALA A 12 0.06 -10.52 -0.28
N ILE A 13 -1.12 -11.05 -0.63
CA ILE A 13 -1.27 -12.08 -1.68
C ILE A 13 -0.74 -11.56 -3.02
N ASN A 14 -1.15 -10.35 -3.41
CA ASN A 14 -0.76 -9.76 -4.68
C ASN A 14 0.75 -9.47 -4.74
N TRP A 15 1.32 -9.01 -3.62
CA TRP A 15 2.76 -8.81 -3.50
C TRP A 15 3.54 -10.12 -3.72
N TRP A 16 3.12 -11.22 -3.06
CA TRP A 16 3.74 -12.53 -3.24
C TRP A 16 3.57 -13.08 -4.66
N ARG A 17 2.43 -12.85 -5.32
CA ARG A 17 2.20 -13.27 -6.71
C ARG A 17 3.15 -12.61 -7.70
N VAL A 18 3.48 -11.34 -7.48
CA VAL A 18 4.47 -10.63 -8.31
C VAL A 18 5.89 -11.13 -8.03
N ARG A 19 6.22 -11.36 -6.76
CA ARG A 19 7.56 -11.78 -6.33
C ARG A 19 7.88 -13.24 -6.66
N SER A 20 6.88 -14.11 -6.57
CA SER A 20 7.00 -15.55 -6.73
C SER A 20 5.85 -16.05 -7.60
N PRO A 21 5.91 -15.76 -8.92
CA PRO A 21 4.85 -16.11 -9.84
C PRO A 21 4.70 -17.63 -9.96
N SER A 22 3.50 -18.05 -10.35
CA SER A 22 3.21 -19.45 -10.62
C SER A 22 4.08 -19.96 -11.79
N PRO A 23 4.83 -21.06 -11.62
CA PRO A 23 5.70 -21.57 -12.69
C PRO A 23 4.92 -22.17 -13.87
N ASP A 24 3.71 -22.64 -13.63
CA ASP A 24 2.83 -23.35 -14.56
C ASP A 24 1.48 -22.62 -14.77
N GLY A 25 1.28 -21.46 -14.15
CA GLY A 25 0.03 -20.70 -14.18
C GLY A 25 -1.08 -21.25 -13.28
N ILE A 26 -0.84 -22.34 -12.54
CA ILE A 26 -1.83 -23.02 -11.69
C ILE A 26 -1.33 -23.15 -10.25
N SER A 27 -0.08 -23.55 -10.07
CA SER A 27 0.56 -23.79 -8.78
C SER A 27 0.90 -22.48 -8.07
N LEU A 28 0.37 -22.32 -6.86
CA LEU A 28 0.66 -21.16 -6.00
C LEU A 28 1.91 -21.39 -5.14
N ALA A 29 2.70 -20.34 -4.94
CA ALA A 29 3.77 -20.30 -3.94
C ALA A 29 3.21 -20.56 -2.53
N THR A 30 4.06 -21.08 -1.63
CA THR A 30 3.66 -21.49 -0.28
C THR A 30 3.00 -20.35 0.49
N GLU A 31 3.56 -19.16 0.41
CA GLU A 31 3.12 -17.95 1.10
C GLU A 31 1.74 -17.51 0.60
N VAL A 32 1.52 -17.55 -0.71
CA VAL A 32 0.21 -17.28 -1.33
C VAL A 32 -0.82 -18.29 -0.85
N LYS A 33 -0.48 -19.58 -0.75
CA LYS A 33 -1.40 -20.61 -0.23
C LYS A 33 -1.80 -20.32 1.21
N LYS A 34 -0.85 -19.94 2.07
CA LYS A 34 -1.12 -19.64 3.48
C LYS A 34 -1.99 -18.40 3.67
N LEU A 35 -1.74 -17.34 2.91
CA LEU A 35 -2.59 -16.15 2.94
C LEU A 35 -3.98 -16.39 2.33
N ALA A 36 -4.06 -17.19 1.25
CA ALA A 36 -5.32 -17.54 0.60
C ALA A 36 -6.25 -18.34 1.52
N GLU A 37 -5.70 -19.19 2.39
CA GLU A 37 -6.47 -19.89 3.41
C GLU A 37 -7.14 -18.92 4.40
N ILE A 38 -6.40 -17.91 4.88
CA ILE A 38 -6.95 -16.85 5.74
C ILE A 38 -8.04 -16.07 5.01
N TYR A 39 -7.76 -15.62 3.79
CA TYR A 39 -8.74 -14.92 2.97
C TYR A 39 -10.03 -15.75 2.76
N ALA A 40 -9.89 -17.04 2.47
CA ALA A 40 -11.02 -17.94 2.28
C ALA A 40 -11.86 -18.10 3.56
N LEU A 41 -11.22 -18.23 4.72
CA LEU A 41 -11.91 -18.30 6.02
C LEU A 41 -12.67 -17.00 6.31
N MET A 42 -12.05 -15.83 6.10
CA MET A 42 -12.70 -14.54 6.27
C MET A 42 -13.96 -14.42 5.39
N VAL A 43 -13.86 -14.79 4.11
CA VAL A 43 -15.02 -14.80 3.19
C VAL A 43 -16.08 -15.79 3.63
N TYR A 44 -15.70 -17.00 4.05
CA TYR A 44 -16.61 -18.05 4.49
C TYR A 44 -17.42 -17.62 5.73
N PHE A 45 -16.75 -17.04 6.73
CA PHE A 45 -17.39 -16.53 7.94
C PHE A 45 -18.00 -15.13 7.80
N ARG A 46 -17.81 -14.47 6.64
CA ARG A 46 -18.24 -13.10 6.34
C ARG A 46 -17.62 -12.06 7.27
N GLU A 47 -16.36 -12.25 7.62
CA GLU A 47 -15.57 -11.35 8.45
C GLU A 47 -14.69 -10.46 7.57
N THR A 48 -14.55 -9.20 7.95
CA THR A 48 -13.68 -8.23 7.26
C THR A 48 -12.32 -8.09 7.92
N GLU A 49 -12.17 -8.63 9.12
CA GLU A 49 -10.95 -8.55 9.93
C GLU A 49 -10.64 -9.94 10.47
N CYS A 50 -9.35 -10.27 10.48
CA CYS A 50 -8.85 -11.45 11.15
C CYS A 50 -7.95 -10.99 12.31
N ASP A 51 -7.97 -11.73 13.39
CA ASP A 51 -7.23 -11.38 14.59
C ASP A 51 -5.71 -11.60 14.41
N GLU A 52 -4.90 -10.58 14.72
CA GLU A 52 -3.45 -10.61 14.51
C GLU A 52 -2.74 -11.70 15.34
N ASP A 53 -3.21 -11.96 16.56
CA ASP A 53 -2.53 -12.82 17.52
C ASP A 53 -2.84 -14.29 17.29
N THR A 54 -4.06 -14.61 16.85
CA THR A 54 -4.53 -15.97 16.58
C THR A 54 -4.31 -16.44 15.15
N MET A 55 -3.88 -15.55 14.25
CA MET A 55 -3.52 -15.92 12.88
C MET A 55 -2.44 -17.02 12.86
N PRO A 56 -2.62 -18.11 12.09
CA PRO A 56 -1.61 -19.14 11.92
C PRO A 56 -0.22 -18.57 11.57
N ALA A 57 0.81 -19.01 12.29
CA ALA A 57 2.15 -18.41 12.24
C ALA A 57 2.73 -18.27 10.81
N ALA A 58 2.52 -19.26 9.94
CA ALA A 58 3.00 -19.21 8.56
C ALA A 58 2.29 -18.14 7.71
N ALA A 59 0.98 -17.92 7.93
CA ALA A 59 0.25 -16.85 7.26
C ALA A 59 0.65 -15.49 7.82
N ARG A 60 0.82 -15.38 9.14
CA ARG A 60 1.31 -14.16 9.80
C ARG A 60 2.70 -13.76 9.31
N GLN A 61 3.62 -14.71 9.17
CA GLN A 61 4.96 -14.46 8.62
C GLN A 61 4.89 -13.98 7.16
N ALA A 62 4.04 -14.60 6.33
CA ALA A 62 3.86 -14.17 4.94
C ALA A 62 3.27 -12.76 4.84
N TRP A 63 2.36 -12.40 5.75
CA TRP A 63 1.80 -11.06 5.85
C TRP A 63 2.81 -10.03 6.36
N LEU A 64 3.58 -10.36 7.40
CA LEU A 64 4.65 -9.50 7.94
C LEU A 64 5.72 -9.18 6.88
N ALA A 65 6.08 -10.17 6.05
CA ALA A 65 7.02 -9.96 4.95
C ALA A 65 6.54 -8.90 3.94
N TRP A 66 5.22 -8.79 3.71
CA TRP A 66 4.64 -7.71 2.92
C TRP A 66 4.59 -6.40 3.72
N TYR A 67 4.15 -6.45 4.97
CA TYR A 67 4.05 -5.30 5.87
C TYR A 67 5.38 -4.52 5.96
N ASP A 68 6.51 -5.22 6.05
CA ASP A 68 7.85 -4.66 6.11
C ASP A 68 8.26 -3.88 4.84
N THR A 69 7.53 -4.05 3.73
CA THR A 69 7.72 -3.26 2.50
C THR A 69 6.91 -1.97 2.45
N THR A 70 6.00 -1.78 3.40
CA THR A 70 5.13 -0.61 3.48
C THR A 70 5.79 0.52 4.29
N PRO A 71 5.43 1.80 4.06
CA PRO A 71 5.95 2.89 4.89
C PRO A 71 5.58 2.71 6.37
N ASP A 72 6.59 2.73 7.25
CA ASP A 72 6.36 2.51 8.70
C ASP A 72 5.52 3.63 9.34
N THR A 73 5.55 4.87 8.85
CA THR A 73 4.80 5.97 9.46
C THR A 73 4.09 6.86 8.44
N PRO A 74 2.85 7.32 8.72
CA PRO A 74 2.14 8.28 7.87
C PRO A 74 2.61 9.73 8.07
N CYS A 75 3.65 9.96 8.87
CA CYS A 75 4.12 11.29 9.25
C CYS A 75 4.76 12.05 8.07
N ILE A 76 4.42 13.33 7.95
CA ILE A 76 4.99 14.27 6.96
C ILE A 76 5.84 15.38 7.60
N ALA A 77 6.34 15.14 8.82
CA ALA A 77 7.09 16.10 9.64
C ALA A 77 6.37 17.43 9.87
N ILE A 78 5.03 17.39 9.93
CA ILE A 78 4.17 18.51 10.32
C ILE A 78 3.24 17.98 11.39
N CYS A 79 3.32 18.55 12.59
CA CYS A 79 2.61 18.05 13.77
C CYS A 79 1.78 19.16 14.40
N SER A 80 0.45 19.00 14.35
CA SER A 80 -0.47 19.94 15.00
C SER A 80 -0.91 19.49 16.38
N THR A 81 -0.71 18.21 16.73
CA THR A 81 -0.97 17.71 18.09
C THR A 81 0.00 18.29 19.11
N SER A 82 1.24 18.60 18.71
CA SER A 82 2.19 19.38 19.54
C SER A 82 1.70 20.78 19.89
N GLN A 83 0.69 21.29 19.16
CA GLN A 83 0.07 22.60 19.36
C GLN A 83 -1.31 22.48 20.04
N GLY A 84 -1.70 21.28 20.49
CA GLY A 84 -2.93 21.04 21.25
C GLY A 84 -4.10 20.43 20.47
N ASP A 85 -3.95 20.09 19.18
CA ASP A 85 -5.01 19.36 18.46
C ASP A 85 -5.09 17.89 18.91
N ASN A 86 -6.30 17.32 19.02
CA ASN A 86 -6.50 15.88 19.29
C ASN A 86 -6.24 14.98 18.07
N LEU A 87 -6.34 15.54 16.87
CA LEU A 87 -6.10 14.88 15.59
C LEU A 87 -5.03 15.66 14.82
N CYS A 88 -3.95 14.99 14.42
CA CYS A 88 -2.88 15.63 13.69
C CYS A 88 -3.34 16.01 12.28
N LYS A 89 -3.43 17.31 11.99
CA LYS A 89 -3.79 17.83 10.66
C LYS A 89 -2.81 17.40 9.56
N GLY A 90 -1.56 17.12 9.93
CA GLY A 90 -0.54 16.65 9.00
C GLY A 90 -0.75 15.21 8.54
N CYS A 91 -0.78 14.25 9.49
CA CYS A 91 -0.79 12.82 9.17
C CYS A 91 -2.12 12.10 9.41
N GLY A 92 -3.09 12.71 10.09
CA GLY A 92 -4.41 12.12 10.39
C GLY A 92 -4.45 11.22 11.63
N ARG A 93 -3.31 11.01 12.31
CA ARG A 93 -3.26 10.22 13.55
C ARG A 93 -3.86 10.96 14.73
N THR A 94 -4.49 10.26 15.67
CA THR A 94 -4.90 10.79 16.97
C THR A 94 -3.67 11.12 17.83
N PHE A 95 -3.86 11.89 18.89
CA PHE A 95 -2.79 12.17 19.86
C PHE A 95 -2.14 10.88 20.39
N ASP A 96 -2.96 9.92 20.83
CA ASP A 96 -2.48 8.64 21.38
C ASP A 96 -1.72 7.82 20.33
N GLU A 97 -2.23 7.72 19.10
CA GLU A 97 -1.53 7.05 17.98
C GLU A 97 -0.20 7.73 17.63
N VAL A 98 -0.08 9.05 17.85
CA VAL A 98 1.19 9.77 17.66
C VAL A 98 2.19 9.41 18.75
N GLN A 99 1.75 9.36 20.01
CA GLN A 99 2.61 9.08 21.16
C GLN A 99 3.05 7.61 21.23
N LEU A 100 2.10 6.69 21.03
CA LEU A 100 2.29 5.26 21.23
C LEU A 100 2.74 4.53 19.96
N TRP A 101 2.96 5.23 18.84
CA TRP A 101 3.32 4.60 17.55
C TRP A 101 4.42 3.54 17.63
N PRO A 102 5.53 3.73 18.38
CA PRO A 102 6.59 2.74 18.47
C PRO A 102 6.17 1.44 19.18
N GLU A 103 5.15 1.51 20.05
CA GLU A 103 4.64 0.40 20.86
C GLU A 103 3.48 -0.33 20.16
N MET A 104 2.85 0.32 19.18
CA MET A 104 1.73 -0.26 18.44
C MET A 104 2.16 -1.48 17.62
N THR A 105 1.32 -2.52 17.62
CA THR A 105 1.52 -3.71 16.78
C THR A 105 1.40 -3.37 15.29
N PRO A 106 1.94 -4.21 14.40
CA PRO A 106 1.68 -4.10 12.96
C PRO A 106 0.19 -3.98 12.63
N GLY A 107 -0.68 -4.80 13.24
CA GLY A 107 -2.12 -4.74 13.03
C GLY A 107 -2.73 -3.40 13.46
N GLU A 108 -2.34 -2.87 14.62
CA GLU A 108 -2.79 -1.55 15.10
C GLU A 108 -2.35 -0.43 14.15
N LYS A 109 -1.08 -0.46 13.72
CA LYS A 109 -0.55 0.52 12.75
C LYS A 109 -1.34 0.45 11.43
N ARG A 110 -1.66 -0.75 10.95
CA ARG A 110 -2.46 -0.96 9.74
C ARG A 110 -3.89 -0.47 9.88
N ALA A 111 -4.53 -0.65 11.03
CA ALA A 111 -5.84 -0.08 11.32
C ALA A 111 -5.81 1.45 11.25
N THR A 112 -4.81 2.10 11.85
CA THR A 112 -4.61 3.56 11.72
C THR A 112 -4.41 3.98 10.26
N TRP A 113 -3.53 3.28 9.52
CA TRP A 113 -3.29 3.56 8.10
C TRP A 113 -4.55 3.45 7.25
N ARG A 114 -5.37 2.42 7.47
CA ARG A 114 -6.64 2.24 6.79
C ARG A 114 -7.60 3.39 7.10
N ARG A 115 -7.76 3.72 8.38
CA ARG A 115 -8.63 4.81 8.85
C ARG A 115 -8.29 6.13 8.18
N ILE A 116 -7.03 6.58 8.29
CA ILE A 116 -6.60 7.86 7.72
C ILE A 116 -6.71 7.89 6.20
N THR A 117 -6.50 6.76 5.53
CA THR A 117 -6.62 6.67 4.06
C THR A 117 -8.08 6.79 3.61
N ILE A 118 -9.02 6.18 4.34
CA ILE A 118 -10.45 6.31 4.06
C ILE A 118 -10.95 7.72 4.34
N GLU A 119 -10.56 8.30 5.48
CA GLU A 119 -10.96 9.66 5.86
C GLU A 119 -10.39 10.70 4.90
N SER A 120 -9.15 10.53 4.44
CA SER A 120 -8.45 11.36 3.45
C SER A 120 -8.46 12.88 3.74
N SER A 121 -8.67 13.26 5.01
CA SER A 121 -8.87 14.65 5.44
C SER A 121 -7.55 15.37 5.78
N ALA A 122 -6.52 14.61 6.16
CA ALA A 122 -5.22 15.14 6.56
C ALA A 122 -4.41 15.73 5.39
N TRP A 123 -3.52 16.67 5.69
CA TRP A 123 -2.75 17.41 4.67
C TRP A 123 -1.85 16.52 3.81
N ARG A 124 -1.42 15.36 4.31
CA ARG A 124 -0.69 14.35 3.53
C ARG A 124 -1.44 13.83 2.31
N PHE A 125 -2.76 14.02 2.21
CA PHE A 125 -3.57 13.61 1.06
C PHE A 125 -3.87 14.77 0.11
N ASN A 126 -3.65 16.02 0.53
CA ASN A 126 -3.97 17.23 -0.23
C ASN A 126 -2.80 18.23 -0.26
N ARG A 127 -2.75 19.18 0.68
CA ARG A 127 -1.88 20.36 0.72
C ARG A 127 -0.38 20.04 0.74
N TYR A 128 0.00 18.92 1.34
CA TYR A 128 1.38 18.48 1.51
C TYR A 128 1.57 17.02 1.06
N ALA A 129 0.86 16.63 0.00
CA ALA A 129 0.90 15.25 -0.51
C ALA A 129 2.30 14.82 -0.97
N GLU A 130 3.10 15.75 -1.47
CA GLU A 130 4.49 15.52 -1.89
C GLU A 130 5.41 15.06 -0.75
N ARG A 131 5.05 15.31 0.51
CA ARG A 131 5.84 14.90 1.68
C ARG A 131 5.58 13.47 2.11
N ALA A 132 4.49 12.86 1.64
CA ALA A 132 4.10 11.52 2.01
C ALA A 132 5.16 10.50 1.53
N ALA A 133 5.53 9.56 2.40
CA ALA A 133 6.63 8.63 2.13
C ALA A 133 6.38 7.78 0.87
N GLU A 134 5.14 7.36 0.66
CA GLU A 134 4.71 6.59 -0.52
C GLU A 134 4.81 7.37 -1.85
N ARG A 135 4.92 8.71 -1.80
CA ARG A 135 5.07 9.56 -2.99
C ARG A 135 6.50 9.98 -3.29
N ARG A 136 7.46 9.74 -2.38
CA ARG A 136 8.86 10.11 -2.62
C ARG A 136 9.41 9.27 -3.78
N GLY A 137 9.77 9.94 -4.87
CA GLY A 137 10.32 9.31 -6.07
C GLY A 137 9.30 9.02 -7.18
N GLN A 138 8.01 9.33 -6.98
CA GLN A 138 7.04 9.36 -8.08
C GLN A 138 7.09 10.73 -8.78
N PRO A 139 7.15 10.78 -10.12
CA PRO A 139 7.07 12.05 -10.84
C PRO A 139 5.73 12.72 -10.52
N ALA A 140 5.75 14.05 -10.40
CA ALA A 140 4.53 14.82 -10.24
C ALA A 140 3.54 14.47 -11.38
N PRO A 141 2.22 14.40 -11.13
CA PRO A 141 1.23 14.01 -12.13
C PRO A 141 1.23 14.91 -13.38
N ASP A 142 1.80 16.12 -13.30
CA ASP A 142 1.94 17.05 -14.43
C ASP A 142 3.22 16.81 -15.27
N ALA A 143 4.07 15.86 -14.91
CA ALA A 143 5.24 15.47 -15.70
C ALA A 143 4.85 14.43 -16.78
N ILE A 144 3.83 14.73 -17.58
CA ILE A 144 3.72 14.14 -18.91
C ILE A 144 4.83 14.79 -19.73
N VAL A 145 5.95 14.08 -19.85
CA VAL A 145 7.02 14.45 -20.77
C VAL A 145 6.40 14.41 -22.19
N PRO A 146 6.41 15.51 -22.96
CA PRO A 146 5.94 15.43 -24.33
C PRO A 146 6.82 14.42 -25.07
N SER A 147 6.17 13.39 -25.61
CA SER A 147 6.79 12.36 -26.44
C SER A 147 7.72 13.02 -27.44
N ALA A 148 9.01 12.71 -27.35
CA ALA A 148 10.02 13.18 -28.28
C ALA A 148 9.52 12.99 -29.72
N ALA A 149 9.67 14.05 -30.52
CA ALA A 149 9.25 14.12 -31.90
C ALA A 149 9.68 12.87 -32.67
N ILE A 150 8.69 12.13 -33.19
CA ILE A 150 8.90 11.12 -34.21
C ILE A 150 9.41 11.85 -35.45
N ALA A 151 10.70 11.69 -35.75
CA ALA A 151 11.25 12.14 -37.02
C ALA A 151 10.51 11.43 -38.16
N PRO A 152 10.11 12.13 -39.24
CA PRO A 152 9.42 11.48 -40.34
C PRO A 152 10.39 10.54 -41.05
N SER A 153 10.02 9.25 -41.10
CA SER A 153 10.66 8.25 -41.94
C SER A 153 10.53 8.66 -43.41
N ALA A 154 11.64 8.75 -44.12
CA ALA A 154 11.69 9.01 -45.55
C ALA A 154 10.82 7.98 -46.30
N SER A 155 9.81 8.47 -47.02
CA SER A 155 9.03 7.68 -47.94
C SER A 155 9.87 7.38 -49.18
N THR A 156 10.28 6.13 -49.33
CA THR A 156 10.63 5.59 -50.65
C THR A 156 9.31 5.16 -51.29
N ASP A 157 8.80 5.95 -52.23
CA ASP A 157 7.87 5.41 -53.22
C ASP A 157 8.18 5.93 -54.63
N GLN A 158 8.69 4.98 -55.39
CA GLN A 158 8.70 4.75 -56.83
C GLN A 158 8.26 5.85 -57.81
N ALA A 159 9.04 6.03 -58.88
CA ALA A 159 8.46 6.26 -60.20
C ALA A 159 9.40 5.80 -61.32
N GLU A 160 8.92 4.83 -62.08
CA GLU A 160 9.34 4.49 -63.43
C GLU A 160 9.32 5.72 -64.36
N ARG A 161 10.29 5.75 -65.29
CA ARG A 161 10.30 6.34 -66.65
C ARG A 161 11.73 6.05 -67.16
N GLY A 162 11.91 5.25 -68.22
CA GLY A 162 11.65 5.69 -69.59
C GLY A 162 12.95 6.26 -70.14
#